data_AF-M5RZV7-F1
#
_entry.id   AF-M5RZV7-F1
#
_cell.length_a   1.000
_cell.length_b   1.000
_cell.length_c   1.000
_cell.angle_alpha   90.00
_cell.angle_beta   90.00
_cell.angle_gamma   90.00
#
_symmetry.space_group_name_H-M   'P 1'
#
loop_
_entity.id
_entity.type
_entity.pdbx_description
1 polymer ?
#
loop_
_entity_poly.entity_id
_entity_poly.type
_entity_poly.pdbx_seq_one_letter_code
_entity_poly.pdbx_strand_id
1 'polypeptide(L)'
;MSVDDSVTPPRPGADLHEGQSTLFGHPTGLYTLFFAEMWERFSYYGMRALLVLYMIKGFLKYGDEQAYTVYGAYTALVYMTPFFGGLLADRVLGQRRAVILGGVLMAAGHLLMTYEAQWPFFVALSLLIVGNGFFKPNISTIVGSLYPKGSGKRDGGFTIFYMGINLGAAMSPLLCGYVGETYGWHYGFGLATIGMLIGLAVFVMPTLVTQALIGLGAAVSAIGMLVFHPDNPWTTAVNIFVAAALVAAGAIACVALSRGGLSAEKGRRPDGMDGRHDWMVYLGTLIAIPVLTLLVSGFSPLTDDGKSVQLIPDETINSVTGDIPPDASATSKAVRSIAAVFLKEVSKPAGLVLTVIGIIAFGYLIIQTFKLDQIPRQRMIVALVLIFFQMLFFAFFEQAGSSVNLFTDRNVDRVVETEVVTE
;
A
#
# COMPACT_ATOMS: atom_id res chain seq x y z
N MET A 1 -35.32 -18.52 -2.52
CA MET A 1 -34.07 -19.20 -2.91
C MET A 1 -34.35 -19.91 -4.23
N SER A 2 -34.19 -19.19 -5.34
CA SER A 2 -34.26 -19.74 -6.69
C SER A 2 -32.89 -19.51 -7.30
N VAL A 3 -32.11 -20.59 -7.38
CA VAL A 3 -30.81 -20.60 -8.04
C VAL A 3 -31.08 -20.42 -9.53
N ASP A 4 -30.39 -19.48 -10.15
CA ASP A 4 -30.38 -19.33 -11.60
C ASP A 4 -29.62 -20.55 -12.18
N ASP A 5 -30.36 -21.50 -12.74
CA ASP A 5 -29.85 -22.75 -13.31
C ASP A 5 -29.09 -22.57 -14.64
N SER A 6 -28.84 -21.33 -15.08
CA SER A 6 -28.10 -21.04 -16.32
C SER A 6 -26.56 -21.11 -16.18
N VAL A 7 -26.04 -21.25 -14.96
CA VAL A 7 -24.59 -21.44 -14.72
C VAL A 7 -24.32 -22.91 -14.42
N THR A 8 -23.81 -23.64 -15.42
CA THR A 8 -23.30 -25.00 -15.23
C THR A 8 -22.30 -25.00 -14.06
N PRO A 9 -22.51 -25.80 -13.01
CA PRO A 9 -21.54 -25.91 -11.94
C PRO A 9 -20.21 -26.40 -12.54
N PRO A 10 -19.06 -25.80 -12.18
CA PRO A 10 -17.78 -26.23 -12.69
C PRO A 10 -17.59 -27.72 -12.40
N ARG A 11 -17.14 -28.49 -13.39
CA ARG A 11 -16.85 -29.92 -13.22
C ARG A 11 -15.97 -30.11 -11.99
N PRO A 12 -16.20 -31.14 -11.16
CA PRO A 12 -15.28 -31.46 -10.06
C PRO A 12 -13.85 -31.59 -10.62
N GLY A 13 -12.94 -30.72 -10.19
CA GLY A 13 -11.56 -30.63 -10.70
C GLY A 13 -11.33 -29.64 -11.85
N ALA A 14 -12.29 -28.76 -12.20
CA ALA A 14 -12.08 -27.72 -13.19
C ALA A 14 -11.19 -26.59 -12.64
N ASP A 15 -10.04 -26.37 -13.27
CA ASP A 15 -9.11 -25.31 -12.87
C ASP A 15 -9.57 -23.89 -13.25
N LEU A 16 -10.53 -23.75 -14.17
CA LEU A 16 -10.99 -22.48 -14.73
C LEU A 16 -12.51 -22.50 -14.98
N HIS A 17 -13.14 -21.32 -15.07
CA HIS A 17 -14.56 -21.23 -15.45
C HIS A 17 -14.75 -21.53 -16.95
N GLU A 18 -15.86 -22.17 -17.32
CA GLU A 18 -16.19 -22.45 -18.74
C GLU A 18 -16.29 -21.15 -19.55
N GLY A 19 -15.78 -21.16 -20.78
CA GLY A 19 -15.78 -20.00 -21.67
C GLY A 19 -14.83 -18.86 -21.26
N GLN A 20 -14.06 -19.01 -20.20
CA GLN A 20 -13.12 -17.98 -19.75
C GLN A 20 -11.87 -17.94 -20.66
N SER A 21 -11.59 -16.76 -21.20
CA SER A 21 -10.41 -16.55 -22.01
C SER A 21 -9.12 -16.59 -21.19
N THR A 22 -8.05 -17.14 -21.77
CA THR A 22 -6.77 -17.36 -21.08
C THR A 22 -5.55 -16.94 -21.87
N LEU A 23 -4.48 -16.64 -21.13
CA LEU A 23 -3.11 -16.53 -21.62
C LEU A 23 -2.18 -17.23 -20.61
N PHE A 24 -1.19 -17.97 -21.09
CA PHE A 24 -0.30 -18.81 -20.26
C PHE A 24 -1.04 -19.68 -19.22
N GLY A 25 -2.25 -20.13 -19.56
CA GLY A 25 -3.07 -20.97 -18.68
C GLY A 25 -3.78 -20.24 -17.54
N HIS A 26 -3.68 -18.90 -17.43
CA HIS A 26 -4.40 -18.07 -16.46
C HIS A 26 -5.45 -17.17 -17.15
N PRO A 27 -6.52 -16.77 -16.44
CA PRO A 27 -7.53 -15.84 -16.96
C PRO A 27 -6.94 -14.52 -17.44
N THR A 28 -7.42 -14.00 -18.56
CA THR A 28 -6.97 -12.70 -19.11
C THR A 28 -7.20 -11.52 -18.15
N GLY A 29 -8.23 -11.58 -17.30
CA GLY A 29 -8.48 -10.60 -16.26
C GLY A 29 -7.38 -10.52 -15.19
N LEU A 30 -6.56 -11.57 -15.02
CA LEU A 30 -5.41 -11.55 -14.11
C LEU A 30 -4.40 -10.47 -14.52
N TYR A 31 -4.17 -10.30 -15.82
CA TYR A 31 -3.21 -9.32 -16.33
C TYR A 31 -3.68 -7.89 -16.09
N THR A 32 -4.97 -7.61 -16.24
CA THR A 32 -5.55 -6.31 -15.85
C THR A 32 -5.29 -6.02 -14.37
N LEU A 33 -5.56 -7.00 -13.49
CA LEU A 33 -5.35 -6.84 -12.05
C LEU A 33 -3.87 -6.71 -11.70
N PHE A 34 -3.00 -7.46 -12.37
CA PHE A 34 -1.55 -7.36 -12.23
C PHE A 34 -1.06 -5.93 -12.50
N PHE A 35 -1.44 -5.34 -13.64
CA PHE A 35 -0.96 -4.00 -13.99
C PHE A 35 -1.60 -2.92 -13.12
N ALA A 36 -2.89 -3.05 -12.78
CA ALA A 36 -3.54 -2.13 -11.85
C ALA A 36 -2.84 -2.12 -10.48
N GLU A 37 -2.54 -3.31 -9.94
CA GLU A 37 -1.82 -3.44 -8.67
C GLU A 37 -0.37 -2.96 -8.78
N MET A 38 0.34 -3.31 -9.86
CA MET A 38 1.72 -2.85 -10.08
C MET A 38 1.82 -1.32 -10.04
N TRP A 39 0.90 -0.62 -10.71
CA TRP A 39 0.86 0.84 -10.75
C TRP A 39 0.43 1.48 -9.43
N GLU A 40 -0.52 0.89 -8.71
CA GLU A 40 -0.84 1.32 -7.35
C GLU A 40 0.40 1.17 -6.45
N ARG A 41 1.12 0.04 -6.54
CA ARG A 41 2.30 -0.20 -5.69
C ARG A 41 3.45 0.72 -6.07
N PHE A 42 3.59 1.02 -7.36
CA PHE A 42 4.49 2.07 -7.81
C PHE A 42 4.17 3.41 -7.15
N SER A 43 2.90 3.84 -7.14
CA SER A 43 2.51 5.10 -6.50
C SER A 43 2.79 5.11 -4.99
N TYR A 44 2.38 4.04 -4.29
CA TYR A 44 2.50 3.93 -2.84
C TYR A 44 3.96 3.92 -2.38
N TYR A 45 4.79 3.05 -2.97
CA TYR A 45 6.20 2.94 -2.58
C TYR A 45 7.03 4.13 -3.07
N GLY A 46 6.67 4.75 -4.18
CA GLY A 46 7.29 5.99 -4.66
C GLY A 46 7.04 7.17 -3.73
N MET A 47 5.78 7.37 -3.33
CA MET A 47 5.42 8.35 -2.30
C MET A 47 6.13 8.05 -0.98
N ARG A 48 6.11 6.77 -0.54
CA ARG A 48 6.73 6.33 0.72
C ARG A 48 8.25 6.57 0.74
N ALA A 49 8.94 6.41 -0.39
CA ALA A 49 10.38 6.70 -0.49
C ALA A 49 10.69 8.19 -0.28
N LEU A 50 9.80 9.08 -0.74
CA LEU A 50 9.96 10.52 -0.61
C LEU A 50 9.46 11.06 0.74
N LEU A 51 8.46 10.42 1.35
CA LEU A 51 7.65 11.02 2.42
C LEU A 51 8.46 11.54 3.61
N VAL A 52 9.39 10.76 4.14
CA VAL A 52 10.22 11.17 5.29
C VAL A 52 11.23 12.26 4.89
N LEU A 53 11.82 12.12 3.71
CA LEU A 53 12.75 13.12 3.17
C LEU A 53 12.03 14.45 2.91
N TYR A 54 10.81 14.42 2.40
CA TYR A 54 9.97 15.59 2.18
C TYR A 54 9.63 16.31 3.49
N MET A 55 9.31 15.59 4.56
CA MET A 55 9.04 16.21 5.86
C MET A 55 10.26 16.92 6.44
N ILE A 56 11.46 16.35 6.25
CA ILE A 56 12.70 16.86 6.87
C ILE A 56 13.38 17.91 5.99
N LYS A 57 13.56 17.61 4.70
CA LYS A 57 14.27 18.46 3.73
C LYS A 57 13.35 19.39 2.97
N GLY A 58 12.07 19.06 2.81
CA GLY A 58 11.09 19.87 2.09
C GLY A 58 10.63 21.10 2.88
N PHE A 59 9.43 21.60 2.56
CA PHE A 59 8.91 22.85 3.15
C PHE A 59 8.55 22.74 4.65
N LEU A 60 8.29 21.52 5.14
CA LEU A 60 7.87 21.27 6.53
C LEU A 60 9.00 21.44 7.55
N LYS A 61 10.25 21.16 7.15
CA LYS A 61 11.47 21.29 7.99
C LYS A 61 11.33 20.62 9.36
N TYR A 62 10.66 19.48 9.42
CA TYR A 62 10.50 18.71 10.65
C TYR A 62 11.81 18.09 11.11
N GLY A 63 11.94 17.89 12.42
CA GLY A 63 12.98 17.03 12.98
C GLY A 63 12.64 15.54 12.82
N ASP A 64 13.67 14.68 12.94
CA ASP A 64 13.54 13.22 12.78
C ASP A 64 12.40 12.62 13.61
N GLU A 65 12.29 13.00 14.88
CA GLU A 65 11.27 12.48 15.80
C GLU A 65 9.84 12.79 15.32
N GLN A 66 9.61 14.01 14.84
CA GLN A 66 8.31 14.43 14.34
C GLN A 66 7.98 13.72 13.03
N ALA A 67 8.95 13.63 12.10
CA ALA A 67 8.79 12.92 10.84
C ALA A 67 8.47 11.43 11.06
N TYR A 68 9.17 10.75 11.97
CA TYR A 68 8.89 9.35 12.31
C TYR A 68 7.54 9.16 13.00
N THR A 69 7.12 10.12 13.82
CA THR A 69 5.80 10.07 14.46
C THR A 69 4.68 10.13 13.44
N VAL A 70 4.74 11.07 12.49
CA VAL A 70 3.76 11.17 11.40
C VAL A 70 3.80 9.94 10.50
N TYR A 71 5.00 9.49 10.11
CA TYR A 71 5.18 8.31 9.26
C TYR A 71 4.65 7.03 9.92
N GLY A 72 4.92 6.84 11.21
CA GLY A 72 4.44 5.71 12.00
C GLY A 72 2.91 5.70 12.13
N ALA A 73 2.31 6.85 12.44
CA ALA A 73 0.85 7.00 12.51
C ALA A 73 0.19 6.72 11.15
N TYR A 74 0.73 7.29 10.06
CA TYR A 74 0.28 7.02 8.70
C TYR A 74 0.33 5.53 8.37
N THR A 75 1.49 4.89 8.56
CA THR A 75 1.71 3.48 8.23
C THR A 75 0.74 2.59 9.01
N ALA A 76 0.62 2.79 10.31
CA ALA A 76 -0.26 1.95 11.13
C ALA A 76 -1.74 2.08 10.72
N LEU A 77 -2.21 3.29 10.38
CA LEU A 77 -3.56 3.48 9.86
C LEU A 77 -3.75 2.86 8.48
N VAL A 78 -2.75 2.91 7.59
CA VAL A 78 -2.76 2.20 6.29
C VAL A 78 -2.91 0.69 6.45
N TYR A 79 -2.35 0.09 7.51
CA TYR A 79 -2.52 -1.33 7.81
C TYR A 79 -3.88 -1.65 8.47
N MET A 80 -4.48 -0.70 9.17
CA MET A 80 -5.75 -0.88 9.86
C MET A 80 -6.97 -0.73 8.93
N THR A 81 -7.01 0.31 8.11
CA THR A 81 -8.20 0.64 7.29
C THR A 81 -8.65 -0.43 6.28
N PRO A 82 -7.78 -1.32 5.73
CA PRO A 82 -8.20 -2.42 4.87
C PRO A 82 -9.25 -3.34 5.49
N PHE A 83 -9.23 -3.53 6.81
CA PHE A 83 -10.26 -4.32 7.49
C PHE A 83 -11.66 -3.74 7.24
N PHE A 84 -11.82 -2.43 7.43
CA PHE A 84 -13.10 -1.75 7.25
C PHE A 84 -13.49 -1.65 5.77
N GLY A 85 -12.54 -1.33 4.89
CA GLY A 85 -12.82 -1.22 3.45
C GLY A 85 -13.21 -2.57 2.81
N GLY A 86 -12.66 -3.69 3.27
CA GLY A 86 -13.09 -5.03 2.87
C GLY A 86 -14.51 -5.34 3.38
N LEU A 87 -14.77 -5.09 4.66
CA LEU A 87 -16.09 -5.34 5.26
C LEU A 87 -17.22 -4.54 4.59
N LEU A 88 -16.96 -3.28 4.23
CA LEU A 88 -17.91 -2.42 3.53
C LEU A 88 -18.12 -2.85 2.07
N ALA A 89 -17.07 -3.35 1.41
CA ALA A 89 -17.19 -3.89 0.07
C ALA A 89 -18.01 -5.19 0.03
N ASP A 90 -17.78 -6.09 0.99
CA ASP A 90 -18.50 -7.37 1.07
C ASP A 90 -19.98 -7.21 1.42
N ARG A 91 -20.34 -6.16 2.16
CA ARG A 91 -21.70 -5.95 2.70
C ARG A 91 -22.51 -4.84 2.03
N VAL A 92 -21.90 -3.95 1.24
CA VAL A 92 -22.60 -2.78 0.68
C VAL A 92 -22.13 -2.47 -0.74
N LEU A 93 -20.85 -2.12 -0.91
CA LEU A 93 -20.37 -1.51 -2.15
C LEU A 93 -20.17 -2.49 -3.30
N GLY A 94 -19.71 -3.71 -3.02
CA GLY A 94 -19.06 -4.59 -4.00
C GLY A 94 -17.59 -4.22 -4.21
N GLN A 95 -16.75 -5.23 -4.49
CA GLN A 95 -15.29 -5.07 -4.55
C GLN A 95 -14.86 -4.11 -5.67
N ARG A 96 -15.51 -4.13 -6.83
CA ARG A 96 -15.17 -3.28 -7.98
C ARG A 96 -15.35 -1.80 -7.66
N ARG A 97 -16.48 -1.43 -7.05
CA ARG A 97 -16.74 -0.02 -6.66
C ARG A 97 -15.83 0.43 -5.53
N ALA A 98 -15.52 -0.45 -4.59
CA ALA A 98 -14.54 -0.16 -3.54
C ALA A 98 -13.14 0.10 -4.13
N VAL A 99 -12.67 -0.71 -5.08
CA VAL A 99 -11.39 -0.47 -5.77
C VAL A 99 -11.38 0.87 -6.49
N ILE A 100 -12.47 1.23 -7.18
CA ILE A 100 -12.59 2.53 -7.87
C ILE A 100 -12.55 3.69 -6.88
N LEU A 101 -13.37 3.64 -5.82
CA LEU A 101 -13.37 4.66 -4.76
C LEU A 101 -11.98 4.80 -4.14
N GLY A 102 -11.34 3.67 -3.82
CA GLY A 102 -10.00 3.62 -3.26
C GLY A 102 -8.98 4.27 -4.17
N GLY A 103 -8.96 3.89 -5.44
CA GLY A 103 -8.02 4.43 -6.43
C GLY A 103 -8.20 5.93 -6.70
N VAL A 104 -9.44 6.43 -6.72
CA VAL A 104 -9.73 7.87 -6.85
C VAL A 104 -9.22 8.64 -5.64
N LEU A 105 -9.48 8.16 -4.43
CA LEU A 105 -8.99 8.78 -3.20
C LEU A 105 -7.46 8.77 -3.15
N MET A 106 -6.83 7.67 -3.53
CA MET A 106 -5.37 7.59 -3.59
C MET A 106 -4.78 8.56 -4.63
N ALA A 107 -5.39 8.67 -5.81
CA ALA A 107 -4.93 9.61 -6.84
C ALA A 107 -5.07 11.06 -6.36
N ALA A 108 -6.19 11.40 -5.72
CA ALA A 108 -6.41 12.71 -5.10
C ALA A 108 -5.39 12.99 -3.99
N GLY A 109 -5.07 11.99 -3.15
CA GLY A 109 -4.04 12.10 -2.12
C GLY A 109 -2.67 12.40 -2.71
N HIS A 110 -2.21 11.62 -3.70
CA HIS A 110 -0.93 11.87 -4.36
C HIS A 110 -0.88 13.24 -5.05
N LEU A 111 -1.97 13.65 -5.71
CA LEU A 111 -2.05 14.97 -6.34
C LEU A 111 -1.95 16.08 -5.30
N LEU A 112 -2.61 15.92 -4.15
CA LEU A 112 -2.58 16.91 -3.10
C LEU A 112 -1.19 17.05 -2.45
N MET A 113 -0.36 15.99 -2.50
CA MET A 113 1.05 16.04 -2.07
C MET A 113 1.93 16.92 -2.99
N THR A 114 1.46 17.27 -4.20
CA THR A 114 2.18 18.22 -5.08
C THR A 114 1.93 19.68 -4.71
N TYR A 115 1.29 19.94 -3.57
CA TYR A 115 1.08 21.29 -3.07
C TYR A 115 1.74 21.43 -1.69
N GLU A 116 2.68 22.37 -1.60
CA GLU A 116 3.54 22.60 -0.43
C GLU A 116 2.80 23.42 0.64
N ALA A 117 1.91 22.75 1.37
CA ALA A 117 1.31 23.31 2.58
C ALA A 117 1.02 22.22 3.62
N GLN A 118 0.97 22.62 4.89
CA GLN A 118 0.83 21.67 6.00
C GLN A 118 -0.55 21.02 6.05
N TRP A 119 -1.63 21.79 5.84
CA TRP A 119 -2.99 21.23 5.86
C TRP A 119 -3.24 20.25 4.69
N PRO A 120 -2.82 20.52 3.44
CA PRO A 120 -2.99 19.60 2.31
C PRO A 120 -2.18 18.33 2.50
N PHE A 121 -0.98 18.43 3.10
CA PHE A 121 -0.15 17.27 3.42
C PHE A 121 -0.90 16.27 4.33
N PHE A 122 -1.51 16.71 5.44
CA PHE A 122 -2.22 15.79 6.32
C PHE A 122 -3.54 15.26 5.71
N VAL A 123 -4.23 16.08 4.91
CA VAL A 123 -5.41 15.63 4.16
C VAL A 123 -5.01 14.59 3.12
N ALA A 124 -3.87 14.77 2.45
CA ALA A 124 -3.34 13.84 1.47
C ALA A 124 -3.04 12.48 2.10
N LEU A 125 -2.35 12.45 3.25
CA LEU A 125 -2.11 11.21 3.99
C LEU A 125 -3.42 10.49 4.37
N SER A 126 -4.44 11.25 4.74
CA SER A 126 -5.76 10.69 5.08
C SER A 126 -6.49 10.10 3.87
N LEU A 127 -6.42 10.79 2.73
CA LEU A 127 -6.94 10.27 1.45
C LEU A 127 -6.23 8.97 1.05
N LEU A 128 -4.91 8.90 1.23
CA LEU A 128 -4.11 7.69 0.97
C LEU A 128 -4.49 6.55 1.93
N ILE A 129 -4.69 6.83 3.22
CA ILE A 129 -5.11 5.85 4.23
C ILE A 129 -6.49 5.25 3.88
N VAL A 130 -7.48 6.11 3.61
CA VAL A 130 -8.84 5.64 3.28
C VAL A 130 -8.85 4.95 1.93
N GLY A 131 -8.13 5.52 0.96
CA GLY A 131 -8.00 5.00 -0.39
C GLY A 131 -7.41 3.58 -0.41
N ASN A 132 -6.28 3.37 0.26
CA ASN A 132 -5.67 2.05 0.44
C ASN A 132 -6.62 1.08 1.15
N GLY A 133 -7.38 1.57 2.15
CA GLY A 133 -8.37 0.79 2.87
C GLY A 133 -9.42 0.16 1.95
N PHE A 134 -9.91 0.92 0.96
CA PHE A 134 -10.86 0.39 -0.03
C PHE A 134 -10.19 -0.36 -1.19
N PHE A 135 -8.99 0.01 -1.61
CA PHE A 135 -8.35 -0.58 -2.79
C PHE A 135 -7.81 -1.99 -2.49
N LYS A 136 -6.92 -2.09 -1.50
CA LYS A 136 -6.05 -3.24 -1.25
C LYS A 136 -6.77 -4.58 -0.96
N PRO A 137 -7.73 -4.65 -0.01
CA PRO A 137 -8.38 -5.93 0.30
C PRO A 137 -9.29 -6.39 -0.86
N ASN A 138 -9.81 -5.44 -1.64
CA ASN A 138 -10.85 -5.70 -2.62
C ASN A 138 -10.29 -6.15 -3.97
N ILE A 139 -9.20 -5.56 -4.45
CA ILE A 139 -8.57 -5.99 -5.70
C ILE A 139 -8.04 -7.42 -5.60
N SER A 140 -7.45 -7.80 -4.45
CA SER A 140 -6.97 -9.16 -4.17
C SER A 140 -8.13 -10.17 -4.10
N THR A 141 -9.29 -9.74 -3.60
CA THR A 141 -10.51 -10.56 -3.59
C THR A 141 -11.02 -10.82 -5.01
N ILE A 142 -10.92 -9.83 -5.91
CA ILE A 142 -11.27 -10.00 -7.32
C ILE A 142 -10.34 -11.05 -7.98
N VAL A 143 -9.03 -11.05 -7.69
CA VAL A 143 -8.10 -12.08 -8.19
C VAL A 143 -8.57 -13.48 -7.78
N GLY A 144 -8.92 -13.66 -6.50
CA GLY A 144 -9.43 -14.94 -5.99
C GLY A 144 -10.71 -15.39 -6.70
N SER A 145 -11.57 -14.45 -7.11
CA SER A 145 -12.82 -14.73 -7.83
C SER A 145 -12.63 -15.09 -9.31
N LEU A 146 -11.41 -14.98 -9.86
CA LEU A 146 -11.12 -15.39 -11.22
C LEU A 146 -11.05 -16.92 -11.37
N TYR A 147 -10.93 -17.64 -10.26
CA TYR A 147 -10.73 -19.08 -10.23
C TYR A 147 -11.90 -19.78 -9.50
N PRO A 148 -12.36 -20.95 -9.99
CA PRO A 148 -13.31 -21.78 -9.26
C PRO A 148 -12.79 -22.20 -7.87
N LYS A 149 -13.70 -22.50 -6.95
CA LYS A 149 -13.34 -23.07 -5.64
C LYS A 149 -12.61 -24.40 -5.85
N GLY A 150 -11.42 -24.53 -5.25
CA GLY A 150 -10.59 -25.73 -5.37
C GLY A 150 -9.70 -25.81 -6.63
N SER A 151 -9.65 -24.75 -7.44
CA SER A 151 -8.74 -24.68 -8.60
C SER A 151 -7.27 -24.78 -8.18
N GLY A 152 -6.51 -25.68 -8.83
CA GLY A 152 -5.06 -25.81 -8.62
C GLY A 152 -4.25 -24.65 -9.19
N LYS A 153 -4.87 -23.81 -10.04
CA LYS A 153 -4.23 -22.63 -10.66
C LYS A 153 -4.35 -21.35 -9.85
N ARG A 154 -5.17 -21.36 -8.79
CA ARG A 154 -5.41 -20.17 -7.97
C ARG A 154 -4.11 -19.64 -7.36
N ASP A 155 -3.31 -20.52 -6.76
CA ASP A 155 -2.06 -20.13 -6.09
C ASP A 155 -1.05 -19.56 -7.08
N GLY A 156 -0.88 -20.20 -8.25
CA GLY A 156 -0.06 -19.66 -9.34
C GLY A 156 -0.55 -18.30 -9.84
N GLY A 157 -1.87 -18.07 -9.85
CA GLY A 157 -2.46 -16.77 -10.16
C GLY A 157 -2.06 -15.69 -9.15
N PHE A 158 -2.11 -16.01 -7.85
CA PHE A 158 -1.62 -15.10 -6.80
C PHE A 158 -0.12 -14.84 -6.89
N THR A 159 0.69 -15.85 -7.24
CA THR A 159 2.12 -15.66 -7.48
C THR A 159 2.38 -14.64 -8.59
N ILE A 160 1.67 -14.76 -9.73
CA ILE A 160 1.77 -13.79 -10.83
C ILE A 160 1.35 -12.40 -10.35
N PHE A 161 0.21 -12.30 -9.67
CA PHE A 161 -0.28 -11.03 -9.12
C PHE A 161 0.76 -10.36 -8.19
N TYR A 162 1.40 -11.13 -7.30
CA TYR A 162 2.42 -10.63 -6.39
C TYR A 162 3.73 -10.24 -7.07
N MET A 163 4.09 -10.83 -8.22
CA MET A 163 5.21 -10.33 -9.02
C MET A 163 4.98 -8.88 -9.47
N GLY A 164 3.73 -8.49 -9.75
CA GLY A 164 3.38 -7.11 -10.10
C GLY A 164 3.63 -6.15 -8.94
N ILE A 165 3.31 -6.57 -7.72
CA ILE A 165 3.61 -5.81 -6.49
C ILE A 165 5.11 -5.56 -6.37
N ASN A 166 5.92 -6.60 -6.51
CA ASN A 166 7.37 -6.51 -6.39
C ASN A 166 7.97 -5.60 -7.47
N LEU A 167 7.48 -5.71 -8.70
CA LEU A 167 7.94 -4.89 -9.81
C LEU A 167 7.65 -3.40 -9.57
N GLY A 168 6.41 -3.06 -9.19
CA GLY A 168 6.04 -1.68 -8.86
C GLY A 168 6.84 -1.12 -7.68
N ALA A 169 7.04 -1.92 -6.63
CA ALA A 169 7.81 -1.55 -5.44
C ALA A 169 9.31 -1.36 -5.74
N ALA A 170 9.89 -2.14 -6.64
CA ALA A 170 11.30 -2.02 -7.01
C ALA A 170 11.57 -0.76 -7.86
N MET A 171 10.68 -0.47 -8.81
CA MET A 171 10.87 0.65 -9.75
C MET A 171 10.59 2.02 -9.12
N SER A 172 9.69 2.08 -8.14
CA SER A 172 9.16 3.36 -7.67
C SER A 172 10.11 4.20 -6.82
N PRO A 173 10.89 3.68 -5.86
CA PRO A 173 11.88 4.50 -5.15
C PRO A 173 12.95 5.02 -6.11
N LEU A 174 13.33 4.24 -7.12
CA LEU A 174 14.31 4.65 -8.12
C LEU A 174 13.79 5.82 -8.95
N LEU A 175 12.56 5.73 -9.46
CA LEU A 175 12.00 6.78 -10.33
C LEU A 175 11.46 7.98 -9.55
N CYS A 176 10.58 7.76 -8.57
CA CYS A 176 10.01 8.86 -7.79
C CYS A 176 11.06 9.51 -6.89
N GLY A 177 11.95 8.70 -6.28
CA GLY A 177 13.06 9.20 -5.46
C GLY A 177 14.03 10.06 -6.27
N TYR A 178 14.48 9.57 -7.43
CA TYR A 178 15.34 10.34 -8.34
C TYR A 178 14.65 11.64 -8.79
N VAL A 179 13.43 11.55 -9.30
CA VAL A 179 12.71 12.74 -9.79
C VAL A 179 12.47 13.75 -8.65
N GLY A 180 12.13 13.26 -7.46
CA GLY A 180 11.88 14.09 -6.28
C GLY A 180 13.12 14.82 -5.76
N GLU A 181 14.26 14.12 -5.65
CA GLU A 181 15.51 14.72 -5.16
C GLU A 181 16.20 15.59 -6.22
N THR A 182 16.09 15.26 -7.52
CA THR A 182 16.78 15.98 -8.60
C THR A 182 15.98 17.17 -9.15
N TYR A 183 14.69 16.99 -9.42
CA TYR A 183 13.85 18.03 -10.05
C TYR A 183 12.90 18.71 -9.07
N GLY A 184 12.64 18.09 -7.91
CA GLY A 184 11.83 18.65 -6.84
C GLY A 184 10.70 17.72 -6.41
N TRP A 185 10.32 17.84 -5.13
CA TRP A 185 9.36 16.96 -4.45
C TRP A 185 8.02 16.83 -5.18
N HIS A 186 7.53 17.96 -5.71
CA HIS A 186 6.28 18.02 -6.48
C HIS A 186 6.28 17.10 -7.69
N TYR A 187 7.40 17.00 -8.39
CA TYR A 187 7.53 16.11 -9.55
C TYR A 187 7.60 14.64 -9.13
N GLY A 188 8.24 14.35 -8.01
CA GLY A 188 8.26 13.00 -7.42
C GLY A 188 6.85 12.52 -7.02
N PHE A 189 6.09 13.36 -6.30
CA PHE A 189 4.69 13.05 -5.97
C PHE A 189 3.76 13.10 -7.19
N GLY A 190 4.03 13.97 -8.15
CA GLY A 190 3.32 14.02 -9.44
C GLY A 190 3.50 12.72 -10.23
N LEU A 191 4.70 12.15 -10.24
CA LEU A 191 4.95 10.85 -10.87
C LEU A 191 4.18 9.72 -10.19
N ALA A 192 4.10 9.72 -8.85
CA ALA A 192 3.26 8.79 -8.11
C ALA A 192 1.76 8.98 -8.46
N THR A 193 1.31 10.22 -8.64
CA THR A 193 -0.06 10.55 -9.08
C THR A 193 -0.37 9.94 -10.44
N ILE A 194 0.53 10.13 -11.42
CA ILE A 194 0.40 9.55 -12.76
C ILE A 194 0.32 8.03 -12.67
N GLY A 195 1.19 7.40 -11.87
CA GLY A 195 1.14 5.95 -11.64
C GLY A 195 -0.22 5.48 -11.15
N MET A 196 -0.76 6.11 -10.11
CA MET A 196 -2.09 5.77 -9.57
C MET A 196 -3.21 5.96 -10.60
N LEU A 197 -3.19 7.06 -11.37
CA LEU A 197 -4.17 7.32 -12.43
C LEU A 197 -4.10 6.28 -13.54
N ILE A 198 -2.90 5.85 -13.95
CA ILE A 198 -2.72 4.76 -14.91
C ILE A 198 -3.26 3.45 -14.34
N GLY A 199 -2.96 3.12 -13.09
CA GLY A 199 -3.48 1.91 -12.42
C GLY A 199 -5.01 1.87 -12.37
N LEU A 200 -5.64 3.00 -12.03
CA LEU A 200 -7.09 3.15 -12.06
C LEU A 200 -7.65 3.05 -13.48
N ALA A 201 -7.01 3.70 -14.46
CA ALA A 201 -7.42 3.62 -15.85
C ALA A 201 -7.32 2.18 -16.38
N VAL A 202 -6.26 1.44 -16.08
CA VAL A 202 -6.10 0.03 -16.43
C VAL A 202 -7.24 -0.83 -15.85
N PHE A 203 -7.71 -0.51 -14.64
CA PHE A 203 -8.79 -1.25 -13.99
C PHE A 203 -10.18 -0.94 -14.57
N VAL A 204 -10.44 0.32 -14.93
CA VAL A 204 -11.78 0.81 -15.29
C VAL A 204 -12.02 0.89 -16.79
N MET A 205 -11.01 1.28 -17.56
CA MET A 205 -11.17 1.64 -18.97
C MET A 205 -11.35 0.42 -19.87
N PRO A 206 -11.94 0.60 -21.08
CA PRO A 206 -12.02 -0.45 -22.07
C PRO A 206 -10.65 -1.07 -22.39
N THR A 207 -10.66 -2.33 -22.85
CA THR A 207 -9.45 -3.09 -23.16
C THR A 207 -8.53 -2.37 -24.13
N LEU A 208 -9.07 -1.67 -25.14
CA LEU A 208 -8.28 -0.90 -26.11
C LEU A 208 -7.46 0.22 -25.45
N VAL A 209 -8.08 0.97 -24.55
CA VAL A 209 -7.39 2.06 -23.82
C VAL A 209 -6.34 1.46 -22.89
N THR A 210 -6.68 0.37 -22.22
CA THR A 210 -5.75 -0.36 -21.34
C THR A 210 -4.53 -0.88 -22.10
N GLN A 211 -4.73 -1.43 -23.31
CA GLN A 211 -3.66 -1.85 -24.21
C GLN A 211 -2.79 -0.67 -24.63
N ALA A 212 -3.41 0.45 -25.01
CA ALA A 212 -2.67 1.65 -25.40
C ALA A 212 -1.81 2.17 -24.23
N LEU A 213 -2.36 2.25 -23.02
CA LEU A 213 -1.63 2.71 -21.83
C LEU A 213 -0.44 1.80 -21.49
N ILE A 214 -0.66 0.48 -21.44
CA ILE A 214 0.41 -0.47 -21.12
C ILE A 214 1.45 -0.54 -22.25
N GLY A 215 1.00 -0.61 -23.50
CA GLY A 215 1.86 -0.70 -24.67
C GLY A 215 2.71 0.55 -24.87
N LEU A 216 2.10 1.74 -24.79
CA LEU A 216 2.81 3.02 -24.90
C LEU A 216 3.75 3.23 -23.71
N GLY A 217 3.30 2.92 -22.49
CA GLY A 217 4.14 3.00 -21.29
C GLY A 217 5.38 2.10 -21.40
N ALA A 218 5.21 0.85 -21.84
CA ALA A 218 6.31 -0.07 -22.08
C ALA A 218 7.26 0.43 -23.19
N ALA A 219 6.71 0.91 -24.31
CA ALA A 219 7.50 1.39 -25.44
C ALA A 219 8.31 2.65 -25.09
N VAL A 220 7.68 3.65 -24.47
CA VAL A 220 8.36 4.88 -24.03
C VAL A 220 9.45 4.56 -23.02
N SER A 221 9.18 3.70 -22.04
CA SER A 221 10.16 3.30 -21.03
C SER A 221 11.33 2.53 -21.66
N ALA A 222 11.06 1.62 -22.59
CA ALA A 222 12.11 0.88 -23.30
C ALA A 222 12.96 1.79 -24.20
N ILE A 223 12.34 2.72 -24.93
CA ILE A 223 13.07 3.70 -25.74
C ILE A 223 13.92 4.60 -24.83
N GLY A 224 13.39 5.08 -23.70
CA GLY A 224 14.13 5.89 -22.74
C GLY A 224 15.39 5.17 -22.24
N MET A 225 15.28 3.88 -21.92
CA MET A 225 16.43 3.05 -21.50
C MET A 225 17.47 2.85 -22.62
N LEU A 226 17.03 2.78 -23.89
CA LEU A 226 17.93 2.60 -25.03
C LEU A 226 18.57 3.90 -25.50
N VAL A 227 17.89 5.04 -25.34
CA VAL A 227 18.41 6.37 -25.71
C VAL A 227 19.33 6.92 -24.62
N PHE A 228 19.08 6.59 -23.35
CA PHE A 228 19.98 6.91 -22.26
C PHE A 228 21.18 5.96 -22.30
N HIS A 229 22.31 6.46 -22.80
CA HIS A 229 23.59 5.76 -22.87
C HIS A 229 24.50 6.20 -21.74
N PRO A 230 24.47 5.54 -20.57
CA PRO A 230 25.44 5.79 -19.52
C PRO A 230 26.83 5.33 -19.96
N ASP A 231 27.86 6.06 -19.56
CA ASP A 231 29.26 5.81 -19.94
C ASP A 231 29.81 4.45 -19.44
N ASN A 232 29.04 3.77 -18.58
CA ASN A 232 29.36 2.45 -18.05
C ASN A 232 28.72 1.32 -18.88
N PRO A 233 29.51 0.39 -19.46
CA PRO A 233 28.99 -0.74 -20.24
C PRO A 233 28.08 -1.67 -19.42
N TRP A 234 28.27 -1.76 -18.10
CA TRP A 234 27.40 -2.52 -17.22
C TRP A 234 25.99 -1.92 -17.15
N THR A 235 25.89 -0.61 -16.93
CA THR A 235 24.60 0.08 -16.86
C THR A 235 23.89 0.04 -18.20
N THR A 236 24.63 0.15 -19.30
CA THR A 236 24.08 -0.03 -20.65
C THR A 236 23.51 -1.44 -20.87
N ALA A 237 24.22 -2.49 -20.42
CA ALA A 237 23.72 -3.87 -20.50
C ALA A 237 22.44 -4.08 -19.68
N VAL A 238 22.39 -3.51 -18.47
CA VAL A 238 21.18 -3.53 -17.62
C VAL A 238 20.01 -2.80 -18.31
N ASN A 239 20.25 -1.62 -18.87
CA ASN A 239 19.23 -0.84 -19.59
C ASN A 239 18.66 -1.62 -20.78
N ILE A 240 19.51 -2.27 -21.58
CA ILE A 240 19.08 -3.10 -22.72
C ILE A 240 18.23 -4.28 -22.24
N PHE A 241 18.65 -4.97 -21.18
CA PHE A 241 17.88 -6.08 -20.61
C PHE A 241 16.50 -5.63 -20.11
N VAL A 242 16.45 -4.53 -19.36
CA VAL A 242 15.20 -3.95 -18.84
C VAL A 242 14.30 -3.49 -19.99
N ALA A 243 14.85 -2.84 -21.02
CA ALA A 243 14.11 -2.41 -22.20
C ALA A 243 13.46 -3.61 -22.92
N ALA A 244 14.22 -4.69 -23.14
CA ALA A 244 13.70 -5.92 -23.75
C ALA A 244 12.60 -6.56 -22.89
N ALA A 245 12.78 -6.61 -21.58
CA ALA A 245 11.78 -7.14 -20.65
C ALA A 245 10.48 -6.30 -20.66
N LEU A 246 10.59 -4.97 -20.70
CA LEU A 246 9.44 -4.07 -20.77
C LEU A 246 8.66 -4.24 -22.08
N VAL A 247 9.34 -4.33 -23.22
CA VAL A 247 8.70 -4.58 -24.52
C VAL A 247 7.98 -5.94 -24.51
N ALA A 248 8.63 -6.99 -23.99
CA ALA A 248 8.02 -8.31 -23.86
C ALA A 248 6.78 -8.29 -22.95
N ALA A 249 6.87 -7.64 -21.79
CA ALA A 249 5.77 -7.50 -20.85
C ALA A 249 4.59 -6.71 -21.46
N GLY A 250 4.89 -5.60 -22.16
CA GLY A 250 3.89 -4.80 -22.85
C GLY A 250 3.19 -5.58 -23.98
N ALA A 251 3.94 -6.34 -24.77
CA ALA A 251 3.39 -7.20 -25.81
C ALA A 251 2.50 -8.31 -25.22
N ILE A 252 2.96 -8.99 -24.17
CA ILE A 252 2.19 -10.02 -23.45
C ILE A 252 0.88 -9.43 -22.92
N ALA A 253 0.93 -8.24 -22.31
CA ALA A 253 -0.25 -7.55 -21.81
C ALA A 253 -1.24 -7.22 -22.92
N CYS A 254 -0.76 -6.68 -24.04
CA CYS A 254 -1.60 -6.36 -25.19
C CYS A 254 -2.30 -7.60 -25.74
N VAL A 255 -1.59 -8.72 -25.85
CA VAL A 255 -2.13 -10.01 -26.27
C VAL A 255 -3.12 -10.58 -25.24
N ALA A 256 -2.87 -10.42 -23.95
CA ALA A 256 -3.80 -10.85 -22.91
C ALA A 256 -5.13 -10.09 -22.99
N LEU A 257 -5.05 -8.77 -23.18
CA LEU A 257 -6.19 -7.87 -23.20
C LEU A 257 -7.01 -7.98 -24.49
N SER A 258 -6.39 -8.33 -25.63
CA SER A 258 -7.11 -8.55 -26.90
C SER A 258 -8.02 -9.77 -26.83
N ARG A 259 -7.74 -10.66 -25.88
CA ARG A 259 -8.49 -11.89 -25.63
C ARG A 259 -9.65 -11.72 -24.62
N GLY A 260 -9.86 -10.55 -24.01
CA GLY A 260 -11.09 -10.26 -23.24
C GLY A 260 -10.95 -9.53 -21.90
N GLY A 261 -9.74 -9.22 -21.42
CA GLY A 261 -9.50 -8.40 -20.21
C GLY A 261 -10.28 -8.82 -18.94
N LEU A 262 -10.51 -7.87 -18.03
CA LEU A 262 -11.30 -8.07 -16.82
C LEU A 262 -12.78 -7.79 -17.09
N SER A 263 -13.63 -8.82 -17.01
CA SER A 263 -15.09 -8.67 -17.15
C SER A 263 -15.65 -7.63 -16.16
N ALA A 264 -16.62 -6.84 -16.63
CA ALA A 264 -17.32 -5.83 -15.82
C ALA A 264 -18.07 -6.45 -14.63
N GLU A 265 -18.45 -7.72 -14.72
CA GLU A 265 -19.18 -8.44 -13.66
C GLU A 265 -18.28 -8.86 -12.50
N LYS A 266 -16.96 -8.98 -12.69
CA LYS A 266 -16.05 -9.41 -11.62
C LYS A 266 -15.93 -8.29 -10.57
N GLY A 267 -16.15 -8.66 -9.31
CA GLY A 267 -16.23 -7.73 -8.19
C GLY A 267 -17.54 -6.92 -8.13
N ARG A 268 -18.58 -7.32 -8.87
CA ARG A 268 -19.92 -6.74 -8.71
C ARG A 268 -20.47 -7.05 -7.31
N ARG A 269 -21.54 -6.35 -6.94
CA ARG A 269 -22.24 -6.61 -5.68
C ARG A 269 -22.71 -8.07 -5.59
N PRO A 270 -22.65 -8.66 -4.39
CA PRO A 270 -23.36 -9.91 -4.12
C PRO A 270 -24.84 -9.83 -4.50
N ASP A 271 -25.37 -10.92 -5.03
CA ASP A 271 -26.74 -10.98 -5.53
C ASP A 271 -27.75 -10.69 -4.39
N GLY A 272 -28.76 -9.86 -4.69
CA GLY A 272 -29.78 -9.44 -3.72
C GLY A 272 -29.46 -8.19 -2.91
N MET A 273 -28.29 -7.57 -3.08
CA MET A 273 -27.98 -6.26 -2.48
C MET A 273 -28.22 -5.12 -3.48
N ASP A 274 -29.05 -4.15 -3.07
CA ASP A 274 -29.30 -2.93 -3.83
C ASP A 274 -28.27 -1.83 -3.51
N GLY A 275 -28.24 -0.77 -4.33
CA GLY A 275 -27.35 0.39 -4.11
C GLY A 275 -27.89 1.43 -3.13
N ARG A 276 -28.96 1.13 -2.39
CA ARG A 276 -29.68 2.14 -1.61
C ARG A 276 -28.85 2.70 -0.46
N HIS A 277 -27.90 1.92 0.05
CA HIS A 277 -27.05 2.30 1.18
C HIS A 277 -25.65 2.78 0.77
N ASP A 278 -25.38 2.95 -0.53
CA ASP A 278 -24.08 3.42 -1.05
C ASP A 278 -23.68 4.78 -0.46
N TRP A 279 -24.66 5.68 -0.36
CA TRP A 279 -24.45 7.02 0.18
C TRP A 279 -23.94 7.00 1.61
N MET A 280 -24.27 5.97 2.41
CA MET A 280 -23.78 5.83 3.78
C MET A 280 -22.27 5.57 3.79
N VAL A 281 -21.78 4.81 2.81
CA VAL A 281 -20.34 4.55 2.69
C VAL A 281 -19.61 5.79 2.19
N TYR A 282 -20.18 6.52 1.22
CA TYR A 282 -19.59 7.78 0.76
C TYR A 282 -19.58 8.86 1.84
N LEU A 283 -20.67 9.01 2.60
CA LEU A 283 -20.75 9.92 3.73
C LEU A 283 -19.78 9.51 4.84
N GLY A 284 -19.72 8.22 5.18
CA GLY A 284 -18.77 7.69 6.15
C GLY A 284 -17.31 7.95 5.73
N THR A 285 -17.01 7.83 4.44
CA THR A 285 -15.69 8.16 3.87
C THR A 285 -15.39 9.65 4.01
N LEU A 286 -16.34 10.52 3.68
CA LEU A 286 -16.20 11.97 3.84
C LEU A 286 -15.97 12.39 5.30
N ILE A 287 -16.59 11.71 6.26
CA ILE A 287 -16.40 11.94 7.70
C ILE A 287 -15.06 11.36 8.17
N ALA A 288 -14.64 10.21 7.64
CA ALA A 288 -13.40 9.55 8.04
C ALA A 288 -12.15 10.38 7.68
N ILE A 289 -12.16 11.09 6.55
CA ILE A 289 -11.03 11.90 6.09
C ILE A 289 -10.58 12.95 7.14
N PRO A 290 -11.43 13.87 7.64
CA PRO A 290 -11.01 14.84 8.66
C PRO A 290 -10.63 14.18 10.00
N VAL A 291 -11.30 13.10 10.40
CA VAL A 291 -10.96 12.35 11.63
C VAL A 291 -9.55 11.75 11.52
N LEU A 292 -9.25 11.10 10.40
CA LEU A 292 -7.93 10.53 10.14
C LEU A 292 -6.87 11.63 9.96
N THR A 293 -7.25 12.79 9.42
CA THR A 293 -6.35 13.95 9.30
C THR A 293 -5.87 14.38 10.67
N LEU A 294 -6.79 14.51 11.64
CA LEU A 294 -6.45 14.84 13.02
C LEU A 294 -5.63 13.74 13.71
N LEU A 295 -5.96 12.46 13.46
CA LEU A 295 -5.21 11.35 14.04
C LEU A 295 -3.76 11.29 13.53
N VAL A 296 -3.55 11.42 12.22
CA VAL A 296 -2.23 11.40 11.59
C VAL A 296 -1.40 12.63 11.98
N SER A 297 -2.04 13.80 12.09
CA SER A 297 -1.35 15.02 12.53
C SER A 297 -1.08 15.04 14.04
N GLY A 298 -1.60 14.06 14.79
CA GLY A 298 -1.59 14.05 16.25
C GLY A 298 -2.27 15.29 16.82
N PHE A 299 -3.34 15.79 16.18
CA PHE A 299 -4.07 17.00 16.57
C PHE A 299 -3.24 18.29 16.53
N SER A 300 -2.05 18.29 15.91
CA SER A 300 -1.20 19.49 15.78
C SER A 300 -1.87 20.73 15.17
N PRO A 301 -2.85 20.65 14.24
CA PRO A 301 -3.54 21.85 13.76
C PRO A 301 -4.45 22.52 14.81
N LEU A 302 -4.71 21.85 15.92
CA LEU A 302 -5.56 22.34 17.02
C LEU A 302 -4.74 22.75 18.25
N THR A 303 -3.42 22.70 18.18
CA THR A 303 -2.52 23.11 19.27
C THR A 303 -1.86 24.45 18.95
N ASP A 304 -1.68 25.28 19.98
CA ASP A 304 -1.09 26.63 19.83
C ASP A 304 0.40 26.57 19.46
N ASP A 305 1.09 25.48 19.83
CA ASP A 305 2.51 25.25 19.57
C ASP A 305 2.77 24.47 18.27
N GLY A 306 1.72 24.04 17.56
CA GLY A 306 1.81 23.25 16.34
C GLY A 306 2.40 21.85 16.55
N LYS A 307 2.57 21.39 17.80
CA LYS A 307 3.08 20.06 18.12
C LYS A 307 1.94 19.07 18.31
N SER A 308 2.25 17.79 18.11
CA SER A 308 1.27 16.73 18.35
C SER A 308 0.92 16.65 19.83
N VAL A 309 -0.38 16.49 20.12
CA VAL A 309 -0.89 16.29 21.47
C VAL A 309 -0.30 15.01 22.05
N GLN A 310 0.25 15.10 23.25
CA GLN A 310 0.59 13.96 24.09
C GLN A 310 -0.47 13.80 25.18
N LEU A 311 -1.09 12.63 25.25
CA LEU A 311 -2.12 12.30 26.23
C LEU A 311 -1.53 11.96 27.60
N ILE A 312 -0.27 11.52 27.64
CA ILE A 312 0.46 11.18 28.85
C ILE A 312 1.65 12.15 28.96
N PRO A 313 1.79 12.91 30.05
CA PRO A 313 2.89 13.86 30.21
C PRO A 313 4.25 13.17 30.19
N ASP A 314 5.26 13.84 29.59
CA ASP A 314 6.65 13.37 29.58
C ASP A 314 7.18 13.09 30.99
N GLU A 315 6.76 13.83 32.02
CA GLU A 315 7.13 13.55 33.42
C GLU A 315 6.67 12.18 33.88
N THR A 316 5.46 11.76 33.49
CA THR A 316 4.94 10.44 33.84
C THR A 316 5.69 9.35 33.09
N ILE A 317 5.97 9.55 31.80
CA ILE A 317 6.80 8.64 31.01
C ILE A 317 8.19 8.54 31.64
N ASN A 318 8.80 9.68 31.95
CA ASN A 318 10.10 9.82 32.59
C ASN A 318 10.13 9.29 34.02
N SER A 319 9.01 9.21 34.74
CA SER A 319 8.96 8.57 36.06
C SER A 319 8.99 7.04 35.99
N VAL A 320 8.50 6.47 34.89
CA VAL A 320 8.56 5.02 34.63
C VAL A 320 9.94 4.64 34.07
N THR A 321 10.61 5.58 33.40
CA THR A 321 11.89 5.36 32.70
C THR A 321 13.11 5.93 33.42
N GLY A 322 12.91 6.90 34.32
CA GLY A 322 13.92 7.64 35.05
C GLY A 322 14.51 6.85 36.21
N ASP A 323 15.82 7.01 36.38
CA ASP A 323 16.69 6.28 37.29
C ASP A 323 16.61 4.77 37.14
N ILE A 324 17.09 4.25 35.99
CA ILE A 324 17.57 2.88 35.93
C ILE A 324 18.85 2.83 36.78
N PRO A 325 18.85 2.11 37.91
CA PRO A 325 20.06 1.97 38.71
C PRO A 325 21.20 1.43 37.82
N PRO A 326 22.43 1.97 37.89
CA PRO A 326 23.52 1.52 37.03
C PRO A 326 23.79 0.01 37.18
N ASP A 327 23.50 -0.55 38.35
CA ASP A 327 23.57 -1.96 38.74
C ASP A 327 22.36 -2.81 38.31
N ALA A 328 21.32 -2.22 37.70
CA ALA A 328 20.15 -2.95 37.25
C ALA A 328 20.53 -4.02 36.20
N SER A 329 19.92 -5.20 36.32
CA SER A 329 20.18 -6.33 35.42
C SER A 329 19.86 -5.97 33.97
N ALA A 330 20.60 -6.54 33.01
CA ALA A 330 20.37 -6.29 31.58
C ALA A 330 18.91 -6.52 31.16
N THR A 331 18.26 -7.53 31.73
CA THR A 331 16.83 -7.82 31.52
C THR A 331 15.93 -6.69 32.00
N SER A 332 16.17 -6.13 33.19
CA SER A 332 15.38 -5.02 33.72
C SER A 332 15.54 -3.74 32.88
N LYS A 333 16.77 -3.47 32.39
CA LYS A 333 17.04 -2.35 31.48
C LYS A 333 16.27 -2.52 30.16
N ALA A 334 16.29 -3.72 29.59
CA ALA A 334 15.55 -4.04 28.36
C ALA A 334 14.03 -3.90 28.54
N VAL A 335 13.46 -4.46 29.61
CA VAL A 335 12.01 -4.39 29.90
C VAL A 335 11.56 -2.95 30.08
N ARG A 336 12.30 -2.14 30.84
CA ARG A 336 11.97 -0.72 31.05
C ARG A 336 12.10 0.09 29.77
N SER A 337 13.09 -0.19 28.92
CA SER A 337 13.23 0.46 27.60
C SER A 337 12.05 0.15 26.68
N ILE A 338 11.61 -1.12 26.64
CA ILE A 338 10.43 -1.52 25.86
C ILE A 338 9.17 -0.83 26.41
N ALA A 339 9.01 -0.79 27.74
CA ALA A 339 7.89 -0.10 28.38
C ALA A 339 7.89 1.41 28.08
N ALA A 340 9.06 2.04 28.04
CA ALA A 340 9.24 3.45 27.67
C ALA A 340 8.68 3.73 26.27
N VAL A 341 9.13 2.94 25.29
CA VAL A 341 8.73 3.09 23.88
C VAL A 341 7.24 2.84 23.77
N PHE A 342 6.72 1.80 24.42
CA PHE A 342 5.30 1.50 24.39
C PHE A 342 4.45 2.63 25.00
N LEU A 343 4.81 3.15 26.17
CA LEU A 343 4.12 4.27 26.81
C LEU A 343 4.17 5.53 25.95
N LYS A 344 5.31 5.82 25.34
CA LYS A 344 5.47 6.94 24.40
C LYS A 344 4.57 6.79 23.19
N GLU A 345 4.47 5.60 22.60
CA GLU A 345 3.56 5.37 21.48
C GLU A 345 2.08 5.46 21.88
N VAL A 346 1.69 4.88 23.02
CA VAL A 346 0.31 4.96 23.54
C VAL A 346 -0.06 6.38 23.97
N SER A 347 0.91 7.22 24.32
CA SER A 347 0.66 8.64 24.63
C SER A 347 0.17 9.43 23.41
N LYS A 348 0.42 8.95 22.18
CA LYS A 348 -0.01 9.62 20.95
C LYS A 348 -1.46 9.24 20.62
N PRO A 349 -2.31 10.15 20.13
CA PRO A 349 -3.71 9.85 19.80
C PRO A 349 -3.89 8.68 18.85
N ALA A 350 -3.15 8.65 17.73
CA ALA A 350 -3.17 7.52 16.80
C ALA A 350 -2.69 6.22 17.47
N GLY A 351 -1.60 6.29 18.22
CA GLY A 351 -1.04 5.15 18.94
C GLY A 351 -2.03 4.54 19.93
N LEU A 352 -2.69 5.35 20.76
CA LEU A 352 -3.73 4.91 21.68
C LEU A 352 -4.86 4.17 20.95
N VAL A 353 -5.44 4.79 19.92
CA VAL A 353 -6.55 4.21 19.15
C VAL A 353 -6.14 2.87 18.57
N LEU A 354 -4.96 2.79 17.95
CA LEU A 354 -4.43 1.57 17.36
C LEU A 354 -4.15 0.49 18.40
N THR A 355 -3.59 0.84 19.55
CA THR A 355 -3.35 -0.10 20.65
C THR A 355 -4.65 -0.67 21.19
N VAL A 356 -5.65 0.18 21.43
CA VAL A 356 -6.98 -0.26 21.91
C VAL A 356 -7.65 -1.18 20.90
N ILE A 357 -7.72 -0.77 19.62
CA ILE A 357 -8.30 -1.59 18.55
C ILE A 357 -7.53 -2.91 18.39
N GLY A 358 -6.20 -2.87 18.45
CA GLY A 358 -5.33 -4.04 18.38
C GLY A 358 -5.58 -5.02 19.51
N ILE A 359 -5.65 -4.56 20.75
CA ILE A 359 -5.97 -5.39 21.92
C ILE A 359 -7.35 -6.02 21.79
N ILE A 360 -8.36 -5.24 21.38
CA ILE A 360 -9.72 -5.74 21.19
C ILE A 360 -9.76 -6.80 20.07
N ALA A 361 -9.15 -6.52 18.93
CA ALA A 361 -9.13 -7.44 17.78
C ALA A 361 -8.38 -8.73 18.11
N PHE A 362 -7.22 -8.63 18.76
CA PHE A 362 -6.42 -9.79 19.15
C PHE A 362 -7.12 -10.61 20.24
N GLY A 363 -7.69 -9.95 21.25
CA GLY A 363 -8.49 -10.60 22.28
C GLY A 363 -9.71 -11.31 21.70
N TYR A 364 -10.42 -10.66 20.77
CA TYR A 364 -11.52 -11.27 20.03
C TYR A 364 -11.07 -12.52 19.26
N LEU A 365 -9.96 -12.45 18.51
CA LEU A 365 -9.43 -13.59 17.76
C LEU A 365 -9.06 -14.76 18.68
N ILE A 366 -8.45 -14.50 19.83
CA ILE A 366 -8.15 -15.52 20.84
C ILE A 366 -9.45 -16.18 21.32
N ILE A 367 -10.43 -15.38 21.74
CA ILE A 367 -11.71 -15.89 22.24
C ILE A 367 -12.42 -16.73 21.18
N GLN A 368 -12.45 -16.28 19.92
CA GLN A 368 -13.05 -17.06 18.83
C GLN A 368 -12.28 -18.35 18.55
N THR A 369 -10.95 -18.33 18.63
CA THR A 369 -10.10 -19.51 18.41
C THR A 369 -10.44 -20.63 19.40
N PHE A 370 -10.65 -20.31 20.67
CA PHE A 370 -10.99 -21.32 21.69
C PHE A 370 -12.44 -21.82 21.63
N LYS A 371 -13.33 -21.14 20.89
CA LYS A 371 -14.69 -21.62 20.61
C LYS A 371 -14.77 -22.64 19.47
N LEU A 372 -13.70 -22.80 18.69
CA LEU A 372 -13.66 -23.70 17.55
C LEU A 372 -13.34 -25.14 17.94
N ASP A 373 -13.81 -26.07 17.11
CA ASP A 373 -13.45 -27.49 17.16
C ASP A 373 -11.94 -27.70 16.95
N GLN A 374 -11.45 -28.90 17.24
CA GLN A 374 -10.01 -29.22 17.29
C GLN A 374 -9.25 -28.82 16.01
N ILE A 375 -9.74 -29.20 14.82
CA ILE A 375 -9.03 -28.93 13.56
C ILE A 375 -9.03 -27.43 13.21
N PRO A 376 -10.18 -26.72 13.17
CA PRO A 376 -10.16 -25.28 12.92
C PRO A 376 -9.38 -24.50 13.98
N ARG A 377 -9.44 -24.90 15.26
CA ARG A 377 -8.66 -24.30 16.34
C ARG A 377 -7.16 -24.45 16.13
N GLN A 378 -6.68 -25.63 15.75
CA GLN A 378 -5.25 -25.83 15.44
C GLN A 378 -4.79 -24.93 14.29
N ARG A 379 -5.59 -24.79 13.23
CA ARG A 379 -5.29 -23.88 12.11
C ARG A 379 -5.25 -22.42 12.57
N MET A 380 -6.17 -22.01 13.43
CA MET A 380 -6.19 -20.66 14.01
C MET A 380 -5.00 -20.41 14.94
N ILE A 381 -4.57 -21.39 15.74
CA ILE A 381 -3.36 -21.29 16.57
C ILE A 381 -2.13 -21.06 15.68
N VAL A 382 -1.99 -21.81 14.59
CA VAL A 382 -0.91 -21.59 13.62
C VAL A 382 -0.99 -20.18 13.03
N ALA A 383 -2.18 -19.71 12.66
CA ALA A 383 -2.37 -18.34 12.18
C ALA A 383 -1.95 -17.29 13.22
N LEU A 384 -2.30 -17.47 14.51
CA LEU A 384 -1.90 -16.57 15.59
C LEU A 384 -0.37 -16.52 15.78
N VAL A 385 0.31 -17.68 15.69
CA VAL A 385 1.77 -17.75 15.74
C VAL A 385 2.39 -17.03 14.54
N LEU A 386 1.87 -17.26 13.34
CA LEU A 386 2.34 -16.57 12.13
C LEU A 386 2.12 -15.06 12.21
N ILE A 387 0.98 -14.60 12.73
CA ILE A 387 0.69 -13.18 12.97
C ILE A 387 1.73 -12.58 13.92
N PHE A 388 2.11 -13.28 14.99
CA PHE A 388 3.16 -12.81 15.91
C PHE A 388 4.50 -12.58 15.20
N PHE A 389 4.98 -13.55 14.44
CA PHE A 389 6.23 -13.39 13.69
C PHE A 389 6.12 -12.35 12.57
N GLN A 390 4.95 -12.23 11.94
CA GLN A 390 4.69 -11.22 10.92
C GLN A 390 4.79 -9.81 11.50
N MET A 391 4.30 -9.59 12.73
CA MET A 391 4.45 -8.30 13.42
C MET A 391 5.92 -7.96 13.65
N LEU A 392 6.74 -8.92 14.09
CA LEU A 392 8.18 -8.71 14.27
C LEU A 392 8.86 -8.36 12.95
N PHE A 393 8.58 -9.12 11.88
CA PHE A 393 9.12 -8.83 10.55
C PHE A 393 8.75 -7.41 10.09
N PHE A 394 7.47 -7.03 10.18
CA PHE A 394 7.04 -5.71 9.73
C PHE A 394 7.59 -4.57 10.58
N ALA A 395 7.82 -4.78 11.88
CA ALA A 395 8.46 -3.77 12.74
C ALA A 395 9.87 -3.39 12.26
N PHE A 396 10.62 -4.34 11.69
CA PHE A 396 11.92 -4.06 11.07
C PHE A 396 11.77 -3.58 9.62
N PHE A 397 10.92 -4.23 8.83
CA PHE A 397 10.72 -3.87 7.43
C PHE A 397 10.23 -2.42 7.26
N GLU A 398 9.37 -1.93 8.15
CA GLU A 398 8.85 -0.56 8.07
C GLU A 398 9.91 0.53 8.33
N GLN A 399 11.05 0.17 8.92
CA GLN A 399 12.18 1.09 9.07
C GLN A 399 12.84 1.46 7.74
N ALA A 400 12.64 0.65 6.69
CA ALA A 400 13.14 0.92 5.34
C ALA A 400 12.69 2.29 4.80
N GLY A 401 11.45 2.70 5.12
CA GLY A 401 10.89 3.98 4.66
C GLY A 401 11.18 5.16 5.60
N SER A 402 11.89 4.93 6.71
CA SER A 402 12.12 5.93 7.76
C SER A 402 13.60 6.02 8.14
N SER A 403 14.01 5.35 9.21
CA SER A 403 15.37 5.46 9.76
C SER A 403 16.45 5.00 8.79
N VAL A 404 16.19 3.98 7.97
CA VAL A 404 17.14 3.48 6.97
C VAL A 404 17.34 4.48 5.82
N ASN A 405 16.28 5.20 5.42
CA ASN A 405 16.37 6.25 4.41
C ASN A 405 17.27 7.40 4.90
N LEU A 406 17.06 7.87 6.13
CA LEU A 406 17.92 8.91 6.71
C LEU A 406 19.33 8.43 6.98
N PHE A 407 19.51 7.18 7.41
CA PHE A 407 20.81 6.58 7.56
C PHE A 407 21.57 6.61 6.22
N THR A 408 20.93 6.15 5.15
CA THR A 408 21.50 6.17 3.80
C THR A 408 21.84 7.58 3.36
N ASP A 409 20.91 8.53 3.53
CA ASP A 409 21.10 9.94 3.16
C ASP A 409 22.32 10.59 3.82
N ARG A 410 22.60 10.23 5.08
CA ARG A 410 23.65 10.84 5.92
C ARG A 410 24.99 10.11 5.86
N ASN A 411 24.98 8.80 5.58
CA ASN A 411 26.16 7.96 5.76
C ASN A 411 26.66 7.31 4.46
N VAL A 412 25.92 7.44 3.36
CA VAL A 412 26.34 6.93 2.05
C VAL A 412 26.77 8.11 1.20
N ASP A 413 28.03 8.11 0.78
CA ASP A 413 28.50 9.02 -0.25
C ASP A 413 27.83 8.64 -1.58
N ARG A 414 27.03 9.58 -2.09
CA ARG A 414 26.26 9.42 -3.33
C ARG A 414 26.99 9.98 -4.54
N VAL A 415 28.15 10.61 -4.34
CA VAL A 415 28.97 11.17 -5.41
C VAL A 415 29.98 10.11 -5.82
N VAL A 416 29.74 9.47 -6.97
CA VAL A 416 30.67 8.47 -7.54
C VAL A 416 31.68 9.14 -8.49
N GLU A 417 31.36 10.34 -9.01
CA GLU A 417 32.24 11.12 -9.87
C GLU A 417 32.33 12.57 -9.42
N THR A 418 33.56 13.07 -9.30
CA THR A 418 33.87 14.48 -9.13
C THR A 418 34.01 15.10 -10.52
N GLU A 419 33.01 15.81 -11.01
CA GLU A 419 33.25 16.72 -12.15
C GLU A 419 34.17 17.85 -11.67
N VAL A 420 35.40 17.85 -12.17
CA VAL A 420 36.31 18.97 -12.02
C VAL A 420 35.83 20.05 -12.98
N VAL A 421 35.19 21.09 -12.46
CA VAL A 421 34.90 22.30 -13.23
C VAL A 421 36.25 22.96 -13.54
N THR A 422 36.78 22.76 -14.75
CA THR A 422 37.91 23.53 -15.26
C THR A 422 37.43 24.94 -15.57
N GLU A 423 38.04 25.93 -14.90
CA GLU A 423 37.79 27.38 -15.07
C GLU A 423 37.94 27.88 -16.52
#